data_AF-A0A6S7JLN2-F1
#
_entry.id   AF-A0A6S7JLN2-F1
#
_cell.length_a   1.000
_cell.length_b   1.000
_cell.length_c   1.000
_cell.angle_alpha   90.00
_cell.angle_beta   90.00
_cell.angle_gamma   90.00
#
_symmetry.space_group_name_H-M   'P 1'
#
loop_
_entity.id
_entity.type
_entity.pdbx_description
1 polymer ?
#
loop_
_entity_poly.entity_id
_entity_poly.type
_entity_poly.pdbx_seq_one_letter_code
_entity_poly.pdbx_strand_id
1 'polypeptide(L)'
;MWISFDVVALNFASCSVTSPTLTFEKCLTIASACNLVFLTNFLKENTIAILPPHCYHPGIKQSNNALKRLSYTAEKNDLYIQHKRNGGEKTVGQYSLDGYDEETHTAYEFHGCFWHGFLKCYARDTVNKVSENTMHDLHQAAMEKTQYLKDRGLHVVEMWECDMKKELQHDEDMKQYFEDYDVVDPLEPRHAFYGGRTNATKLFHECKEDEKIRHVVSAPK
;
A
#
# COMPACT_ATOMS: atom_id res chain seq x y z
N MET A 1 9.80 2.62 23.16
CA MET A 1 8.69 2.57 24.13
C MET A 1 8.15 1.15 24.11
N TRP A 2 8.60 0.32 25.06
CA TRP A 2 8.20 -1.09 25.15
C TRP A 2 6.80 -1.11 25.74
N ILE A 3 5.80 -1.38 24.91
CA ILE A 3 4.45 -1.65 25.39
C ILE A 3 4.51 -3.04 26.00
N SER A 4 4.61 -3.08 27.32
CA SER A 4 4.34 -4.28 28.11
C SER A 4 2.89 -4.64 27.81
N PHE A 5 2.68 -5.64 26.96
CA PHE A 5 1.40 -6.33 26.94
C PHE A 5 1.35 -7.13 28.23
N ASP A 6 0.86 -6.49 29.29
CA ASP A 6 0.24 -7.25 30.36
C ASP A 6 -0.76 -8.15 29.66
N VAL A 7 -0.50 -9.45 29.76
CA VAL A 7 -1.44 -10.50 29.37
C VAL A 7 -2.59 -10.32 30.34
N VAL A 8 -3.47 -9.37 30.04
CA VAL A 8 -4.84 -9.36 30.50
C VAL A 8 -5.31 -10.74 30.10
N ALA A 9 -5.47 -11.60 31.11
CA ALA A 9 -6.14 -12.87 30.97
C ALA A 9 -7.44 -12.53 30.25
N LEU A 10 -7.45 -12.74 28.93
CA LEU A 10 -8.65 -12.72 28.12
C LEU A 10 -9.51 -13.77 28.81
N ASN A 11 -10.44 -13.29 29.61
CA ASN A 11 -11.36 -14.13 30.35
C ASN A 11 -12.24 -14.77 29.29
N PHE A 12 -11.78 -15.90 28.74
CA PHE A 12 -12.52 -16.73 27.79
C PHE A 12 -13.85 -17.22 28.36
N ALA A 13 -14.15 -16.92 29.63
CA ALA A 13 -15.43 -17.13 30.29
C ALA A 13 -16.62 -16.37 29.65
N SER A 14 -16.39 -15.29 28.89
CA SER A 14 -17.49 -14.57 28.21
C SER A 14 -17.82 -15.10 26.82
N CYS A 15 -17.03 -16.04 26.28
CA CYS A 15 -17.48 -16.85 25.16
C CYS A 15 -18.48 -17.85 25.73
N SER A 16 -19.78 -17.58 25.55
CA SER A 16 -20.87 -18.52 25.78
C SER A 16 -20.87 -19.69 24.77
N VAL A 17 -19.68 -20.18 24.43
CA VAL A 17 -19.47 -21.51 23.87
C VAL A 17 -19.17 -22.38 25.08
N THR A 18 -20.13 -23.23 25.41
CA THR A 18 -20.04 -24.24 26.46
C THR A 18 -18.64 -24.85 26.50
N SER A 19 -17.87 -24.53 27.55
CA SER A 19 -16.52 -24.99 27.90
C SER A 19 -15.31 -24.18 27.34
N PRO A 20 -14.48 -23.56 28.22
CA PRO A 20 -13.21 -22.92 27.86
C PRO A 20 -12.17 -23.89 27.27
N THR A 21 -12.36 -25.18 27.49
CA THR A 21 -11.51 -26.27 26.96
C THR A 21 -11.63 -26.42 25.44
N LEU A 22 -12.78 -26.07 24.85
CA LEU A 22 -13.03 -26.26 23.42
C LEU A 22 -12.17 -25.35 22.53
N THR A 23 -11.81 -24.16 23.02
CA THR A 23 -11.01 -23.20 22.25
C THR A 23 -9.58 -23.70 22.08
N PHE A 24 -8.96 -24.27 23.11
CA PHE A 24 -7.61 -24.84 23.02
C PHE A 24 -7.58 -26.23 22.35
N GLU A 25 -8.70 -26.97 22.34
CA GLU A 25 -8.83 -28.19 21.54
C GLU A 25 -8.89 -27.91 20.03
N LYS A 26 -9.53 -26.81 19.62
CA LYS A 26 -9.70 -26.44 18.19
C LYS A 26 -8.61 -25.51 17.67
N CYS A 27 -7.99 -24.72 18.53
CA CYS A 27 -7.02 -23.69 18.16
C CYS A 27 -5.68 -23.95 18.86
N LEU A 28 -4.71 -24.46 18.09
CA LEU A 28 -3.34 -24.71 18.57
C LEU A 28 -2.53 -23.42 18.80
N THR A 29 -2.94 -22.31 18.19
CA THR A 29 -2.23 -21.03 18.27
C THR A 29 -3.13 -19.93 18.83
N ILE A 30 -2.53 -18.96 19.52
CA ILE A 30 -3.22 -17.74 19.99
C ILE A 30 -3.90 -17.03 18.82
N ALA A 31 -3.23 -16.94 17.67
CA ALA A 31 -3.81 -16.35 16.46
C ALA A 31 -5.08 -17.10 16.00
N SER A 32 -5.10 -18.43 16.06
CA SER A 32 -6.28 -19.23 15.72
C SER A 32 -7.42 -19.00 16.72
N ALA A 33 -7.12 -18.92 18.02
CA ALA A 33 -8.11 -18.64 19.06
C ALA A 33 -8.71 -17.24 18.89
N CYS A 34 -7.88 -16.22 18.69
CA CYS A 34 -8.32 -14.85 18.42
C CYS A 34 -9.19 -14.76 17.16
N ASN A 35 -8.79 -15.44 16.07
CA ASN A 35 -9.57 -15.47 14.84
C ASN A 35 -10.92 -16.17 15.04
N LEU A 36 -10.98 -17.29 15.77
CA LEU A 36 -12.23 -17.98 16.08
C LEU A 36 -13.20 -17.10 16.88
N VAL A 37 -12.68 -16.42 17.91
CA VAL A 37 -13.45 -15.47 18.74
C VAL A 37 -13.97 -14.32 17.88
N PHE A 38 -13.14 -13.76 17.00
CA PHE A 38 -13.55 -12.70 16.07
C PHE A 38 -14.67 -13.17 15.14
N LEU A 39 -14.49 -14.32 14.48
CA LEU A 39 -15.48 -14.89 13.55
C LEU A 39 -16.81 -15.23 14.22
N THR A 40 -16.79 -15.61 15.50
CA THR A 40 -17.99 -16.07 16.22
C THR A 40 -18.74 -14.92 16.89
N ASN A 41 -18.02 -13.96 17.48
CA ASN A 41 -18.63 -12.95 18.34
C ASN A 41 -18.66 -11.53 17.75
N PHE A 42 -17.77 -11.22 16.79
CA PHE A 42 -17.55 -9.85 16.34
C PHE A 42 -17.76 -9.63 14.83
N LEU A 43 -17.64 -10.68 14.02
CA LEU A 43 -17.86 -10.57 12.58
C LEU A 43 -19.35 -10.36 12.28
N LYS A 44 -19.66 -9.24 11.64
CA LYS A 44 -21.01 -8.92 11.18
C LYS A 44 -21.34 -9.70 9.91
N GLU A 45 -22.61 -10.01 9.70
CA GLU A 45 -23.06 -10.66 8.47
C GLU A 45 -22.69 -9.82 7.24
N ASN A 46 -22.27 -10.50 6.17
CA ASN A 46 -21.94 -9.90 4.87
C ASN A 46 -20.83 -8.81 4.90
N THR A 47 -19.96 -8.79 5.91
CA THR A 47 -18.83 -7.83 5.95
C THR A 47 -17.48 -8.42 5.52
N ILE A 48 -17.44 -9.68 5.08
CA ILE A 48 -16.21 -10.27 4.51
C ILE A 48 -16.06 -9.75 3.08
N ALA A 49 -14.97 -9.01 2.84
CA ALA A 49 -14.64 -8.51 1.53
C ALA A 49 -14.13 -9.66 0.63
N ILE A 50 -14.75 -9.87 -0.53
CA ILE A 50 -14.28 -10.85 -1.52
C ILE A 50 -13.10 -10.23 -2.28
N LEU A 51 -11.90 -10.70 -2.00
CA LEU A 51 -10.70 -10.26 -2.71
C LEU A 51 -10.70 -10.86 -4.13
N PRO A 52 -10.73 -10.04 -5.19
CA PRO A 52 -10.55 -10.55 -6.55
C PRO A 52 -9.10 -11.08 -6.72
N PRO A 53 -8.84 -11.92 -7.75
CA PRO A 53 -7.53 -12.54 -8.00
C PRO A 53 -6.33 -11.59 -8.12
N HIS A 54 -6.58 -10.28 -8.26
CA HIS A 54 -5.56 -9.22 -8.38
C HIS A 54 -5.72 -8.10 -7.34
N CYS A 55 -6.42 -8.35 -6.24
CA CYS A 55 -6.80 -7.35 -5.24
C CYS A 55 -7.62 -6.18 -5.85
N TYR A 56 -7.99 -5.19 -5.04
CA TYR A 56 -8.84 -4.07 -5.48
C TYR A 56 -8.14 -3.06 -6.41
N HIS A 57 -6.86 -3.26 -6.76
CA HIS A 57 -6.07 -2.28 -7.51
C HIS A 57 -5.25 -3.00 -8.60
N PRO A 58 -5.84 -3.24 -9.78
CA PRO A 58 -5.11 -3.87 -10.88
C PRO A 58 -4.05 -2.91 -11.44
N GLY A 59 -2.77 -3.30 -11.36
CA GLY A 59 -1.75 -3.01 -12.38
C GLY A 59 -1.31 -1.57 -12.66
N ILE A 60 -1.97 -0.54 -12.12
CA ILE A 60 -1.58 0.86 -12.34
C ILE A 60 -0.27 1.11 -11.58
N LYS A 61 0.82 1.31 -12.31
CA LYS A 61 2.13 1.60 -11.73
C LYS A 61 2.33 3.11 -11.71
N GLN A 62 2.18 3.72 -10.54
CA GLN A 62 2.62 5.09 -10.32
C GLN A 62 4.03 5.05 -9.73
N SER A 63 4.91 5.98 -10.14
CA SER A 63 6.26 6.03 -9.58
C SER A 63 6.27 6.62 -8.16
N ASN A 64 7.12 6.10 -7.28
CA ASN A 64 7.29 6.66 -5.93
C ASN A 64 7.75 8.13 -5.98
N ASN A 65 8.54 8.49 -6.99
CA ASN A 65 8.97 9.87 -7.21
C ASN A 65 7.81 10.78 -7.60
N ALA A 66 6.89 10.31 -8.45
CA ALA A 66 5.67 11.06 -8.79
C ALA A 66 4.83 11.31 -7.53
N LEU A 67 4.60 10.27 -6.72
CA LEU A 67 3.87 10.40 -5.45
C LEU A 67 4.52 11.43 -4.52
N LYS A 68 5.84 11.33 -4.28
CA LYS A 68 6.57 12.29 -3.45
C LYS A 68 6.46 13.72 -3.98
N ARG A 69 6.60 13.91 -5.30
CA ARG A 69 6.48 15.22 -5.93
C ARG A 69 5.08 15.81 -5.80
N LEU A 70 4.04 15.01 -6.00
CA LEU A 70 2.65 15.45 -5.88
C LEU A 70 2.33 15.82 -4.43
N SER A 71 2.73 15.00 -3.45
CA SER A 71 2.52 15.28 -2.03
C SER A 71 3.24 16.55 -1.58
N TYR A 72 4.50 16.73 -1.99
CA TYR A 72 5.24 17.97 -1.73
C TYR A 72 4.56 19.20 -2.35
N THR A 73 4.06 19.09 -3.58
CA THR A 73 3.37 20.19 -4.28
C THR A 73 2.03 20.53 -3.62
N ALA A 74 1.29 19.50 -3.17
CA ALA A 74 0.05 19.66 -2.43
C ALA A 74 0.28 20.40 -1.12
N GLU A 75 1.27 19.98 -0.32
CA GLU A 75 1.57 20.63 0.96
C GLU A 75 2.14 22.05 0.80
N LYS A 76 3.05 22.26 -0.17
CA LYS A 76 3.68 23.57 -0.39
C LYS A 76 2.68 24.65 -0.82
N ASN A 77 1.66 24.27 -1.58
CA ASN A 77 0.67 25.19 -2.12
C ASN A 77 -0.67 25.14 -1.35
N ASP A 78 -0.77 24.34 -0.29
CA ASP A 78 -2.00 24.08 0.47
C ASP A 78 -3.17 23.65 -0.45
N LEU A 79 -2.89 22.67 -1.32
CA LEU A 79 -3.83 22.15 -2.33
C LEU A 79 -4.21 20.70 -2.03
N TYR A 80 -5.44 20.33 -2.39
CA TYR A 80 -5.84 18.93 -2.45
C TYR A 80 -5.64 18.36 -3.86
N ILE A 81 -4.61 17.53 -4.03
CA ILE A 81 -4.34 16.86 -5.30
C ILE A 81 -4.83 15.41 -5.19
N GLN A 82 -5.86 15.03 -5.94
CA GLN A 82 -6.30 13.65 -6.08
C GLN A 82 -5.26 12.83 -6.85
N HIS A 83 -4.76 11.75 -6.26
CA HIS A 83 -3.84 10.79 -6.84
C HIS A 83 -4.16 9.37 -6.37
N LYS A 84 -3.40 8.39 -6.84
CA LYS A 84 -3.65 6.95 -6.58
C LYS A 84 -3.90 6.58 -5.11
N ARG A 85 -3.33 7.31 -4.15
CA ARG A 85 -3.35 6.94 -2.72
C ARG A 85 -4.36 7.69 -1.85
N ASN A 86 -5.01 8.74 -2.35
CA ASN A 86 -5.98 9.53 -1.57
C ASN A 86 -7.39 9.59 -2.21
N GLY A 87 -7.65 8.77 -3.23
CA GLY A 87 -8.94 8.74 -3.91
C GLY A 87 -8.94 8.03 -5.26
N GLY A 88 -7.81 7.43 -5.66
CA GLY A 88 -7.62 6.84 -6.98
C GLY A 88 -7.22 7.88 -8.02
N GLU A 89 -6.75 7.43 -9.17
CA GLU A 89 -6.40 8.32 -10.29
C GLU A 89 -7.66 8.78 -11.03
N LYS A 90 -7.70 10.07 -11.41
CA LYS A 90 -8.75 10.61 -12.27
C LYS A 90 -8.48 10.17 -13.71
N THR A 91 -9.50 9.64 -14.38
CA THR A 91 -9.42 9.29 -15.81
C THR A 91 -10.12 10.35 -16.65
N VAL A 92 -9.44 10.82 -17.69
CA VAL A 92 -9.96 11.76 -18.69
C VAL A 92 -9.90 11.10 -20.07
N GLY A 93 -11.05 10.62 -20.54
CA GLY A 93 -11.13 9.81 -21.75
C GLY A 93 -10.34 8.50 -21.63
N GLN A 94 -9.29 8.35 -22.43
CA GLN A 94 -8.46 7.13 -22.43
C GLN A 94 -7.24 7.21 -21.49
N TYR A 95 -6.98 8.36 -20.86
CA TYR A 95 -5.78 8.58 -20.07
C TYR A 95 -6.12 8.72 -18.58
N SER A 96 -5.31 8.07 -17.74
CA SER A 96 -5.25 8.34 -16.30
C SER A 96 -4.23 9.44 -16.01
N LEU A 97 -4.58 10.32 -15.07
CA LEU A 97 -3.74 11.41 -14.58
C LEU A 97 -2.95 10.96 -13.35
N ASP A 98 -1.68 11.39 -13.25
CA ASP A 98 -0.87 11.12 -12.05
C ASP A 98 -1.40 11.88 -10.82
N GLY A 99 -1.86 13.12 -11.02
CA GLY A 99 -2.50 13.96 -10.03
C GLY A 99 -3.54 14.88 -10.65
N TYR A 100 -4.61 15.18 -9.91
CA TYR A 100 -5.68 16.08 -10.38
C TYR A 100 -6.22 16.93 -9.24
N ASP A 101 -6.30 18.23 -9.47
CA ASP A 101 -6.95 19.19 -8.57
C ASP A 101 -8.27 19.64 -9.21
N GLU A 102 -9.38 19.33 -8.52
CA GLU A 102 -10.73 19.62 -8.98
C GLU A 102 -11.07 21.11 -8.85
N GLU A 103 -10.47 21.84 -7.89
CA GLU A 103 -10.79 23.26 -7.67
C GLU A 103 -10.21 24.15 -8.78
N THR A 104 -8.96 23.87 -9.17
CA THR A 104 -8.27 24.64 -10.20
C THR A 104 -8.38 24.03 -11.60
N HIS A 105 -9.04 22.86 -11.73
CA HIS A 105 -9.03 22.04 -12.96
C HIS A 105 -7.61 21.79 -13.49
N THR A 106 -6.67 21.56 -12.58
CA THR A 106 -5.26 21.33 -12.91
C THR A 106 -4.94 19.83 -12.92
N ALA A 107 -4.46 19.34 -14.05
CA ALA A 107 -3.86 18.02 -14.20
C ALA A 107 -2.34 18.11 -13.97
N TYR A 108 -1.83 17.32 -13.05
CA TYR A 108 -0.40 17.18 -12.79
C TYR A 108 0.10 15.87 -13.44
N GLU A 109 1.09 15.99 -14.32
CA GLU A 109 1.66 14.87 -15.07
C GLU A 109 3.14 14.73 -14.75
N PHE A 110 3.55 13.54 -14.30
CA PHE A 110 4.94 13.26 -13.97
C PHE A 110 5.58 12.37 -15.04
N HIS A 111 6.53 12.93 -15.78
CA HIS A 111 7.19 12.24 -16.87
C HIS A 111 8.56 11.70 -16.44
N GLY A 112 8.62 10.39 -16.21
CA GLY A 112 9.87 9.65 -16.13
C GLY A 112 10.63 9.74 -17.46
N CYS A 113 11.87 10.25 -17.45
CA CYS A 113 12.59 10.57 -18.68
C CYS A 113 12.81 9.34 -19.57
N PHE A 114 13.04 8.18 -18.95
CA PHE A 114 13.20 6.91 -19.65
C PHE A 114 11.92 6.45 -20.35
N TRP A 115 10.77 6.61 -19.70
CA TRP A 115 9.47 6.12 -20.19
C TRP A 115 8.79 7.07 -21.17
N HIS A 116 9.06 8.37 -21.06
CA HIS A 116 8.41 9.42 -21.84
C HIS A 116 9.36 10.14 -22.80
N GLY A 117 10.58 9.64 -23.01
CA GLY A 117 11.40 10.10 -24.12
C GLY A 117 12.07 11.47 -23.95
N PHE A 118 12.45 11.90 -22.73
CA PHE A 118 12.91 13.29 -22.58
C PHE A 118 14.15 13.62 -23.42
N LEU A 119 13.99 14.52 -24.40
CA LEU A 119 15.01 14.78 -25.43
C LEU A 119 16.25 15.50 -24.91
N LYS A 120 16.22 16.08 -23.70
CA LYS A 120 17.43 16.60 -23.04
C LYS A 120 18.27 15.49 -22.40
N CYS A 121 17.65 14.35 -22.06
CA CYS A 121 18.34 13.23 -21.43
C CYS A 121 18.77 12.16 -22.43
N TYR A 122 18.05 12.02 -23.55
CA TYR A 122 18.29 10.98 -24.53
C TYR A 122 18.28 11.54 -25.95
N ALA A 123 19.12 10.99 -26.82
CA ALA A 123 19.08 11.32 -28.24
C ALA A 123 17.80 10.75 -28.88
N ARG A 124 17.26 11.46 -29.88
CA ARG A 124 16.00 11.13 -30.57
C ARG A 124 15.94 9.67 -31.04
N ASP A 125 16.99 9.22 -31.70
CA ASP A 125 17.06 7.90 -32.34
C ASP A 125 17.42 6.78 -31.34
N THR A 126 17.58 7.10 -30.05
CA THR A 126 17.81 6.09 -29.02
C THR A 126 16.55 5.24 -28.90
N VAL A 127 16.71 3.92 -28.91
CA VAL A 127 15.60 2.98 -28.73
C VAL A 127 15.45 2.63 -27.25
N ASN A 128 14.23 2.77 -26.72
CA ASN A 128 13.91 2.29 -25.39
C ASN A 128 13.81 0.75 -25.42
N LYS A 129 14.61 0.07 -24.59
CA LYS A 129 14.70 -1.41 -24.59
C LYS A 129 13.45 -2.13 -24.08
N VAL A 130 12.53 -1.43 -23.43
CA VAL A 130 11.29 -2.00 -22.87
C VAL A 130 10.12 -1.81 -23.82
N SER A 131 9.99 -0.61 -24.40
CA SER A 131 8.88 -0.31 -25.33
C SER A 131 9.22 -0.55 -26.80
N GLU A 132 10.49 -0.76 -27.13
CA GLU A 132 11.04 -0.91 -28.50
C GLU A 132 10.82 0.30 -29.43
N ASN A 133 10.16 1.35 -28.95
CA ASN A 133 10.00 2.64 -29.62
C ASN A 133 11.24 3.54 -29.44
N THR A 134 11.39 4.51 -30.34
CA THR A 134 12.42 5.55 -30.17
C THR A 134 12.05 6.52 -29.05
N MET A 135 13.04 7.16 -28.45
CA MET A 135 12.80 8.21 -27.46
C MET A 135 12.05 9.39 -28.08
N HIS A 136 12.19 9.62 -29.39
CA HIS A 136 11.38 10.61 -30.09
C HIS A 136 9.89 10.24 -30.11
N ASP A 137 9.55 9.00 -30.43
CA ASP A 137 8.15 8.54 -30.48
C ASP A 137 7.50 8.61 -29.09
N LEU A 138 8.23 8.19 -28.05
CA LEU A 138 7.76 8.28 -26.66
C LEU A 138 7.50 9.72 -26.24
N HIS A 139 8.38 10.64 -26.63
CA HIS A 139 8.19 12.06 -26.39
C HIS A 139 6.98 12.62 -27.13
N GLN A 140 6.80 12.26 -28.39
CA GLN A 140 5.63 12.69 -29.17
C GLN A 140 4.34 12.21 -28.52
N ALA A 141 4.25 10.94 -28.13
CA ALA A 141 3.09 10.39 -27.43
C ALA A 141 2.79 11.13 -26.10
N ALA A 142 3.83 11.50 -25.34
CA ALA A 142 3.66 12.29 -24.11
C ALA A 142 3.09 13.69 -24.42
N MET A 143 3.60 14.37 -25.45
CA MET A 143 3.10 15.68 -25.86
C MET A 143 1.68 15.62 -26.43
N GLU A 144 1.33 14.56 -27.17
CA GLU A 144 -0.02 14.31 -27.65
C GLU A 144 -1.01 14.12 -26.49
N LYS A 145 -0.64 13.37 -25.45
CA LYS A 145 -1.42 13.26 -24.21
C LYS A 145 -1.61 14.63 -23.57
N THR A 146 -0.54 15.41 -23.40
CA THR A 146 -0.61 16.76 -22.83
C THR A 146 -1.55 17.66 -23.63
N GLN A 147 -1.46 17.64 -24.97
CA GLN A 147 -2.33 18.43 -25.82
C GLN A 147 -3.80 18.00 -25.70
N TYR A 148 -4.05 16.68 -25.72
CA TYR A 148 -5.38 16.11 -25.55
C TYR A 148 -6.08 16.53 -24.25
N LEU A 149 -5.31 16.68 -23.16
CA LEU A 149 -5.80 17.16 -21.88
C LEU A 149 -6.10 18.67 -21.93
N LYS A 150 -5.19 19.47 -22.50
CA LYS A 150 -5.38 20.92 -22.69
C LYS A 150 -6.61 21.23 -23.55
N ASP A 151 -6.85 20.45 -24.61
CA ASP A 151 -8.00 20.60 -25.50
C ASP A 151 -9.34 20.35 -24.78
N ARG A 152 -9.32 19.68 -23.62
CA ARG A 152 -10.50 19.45 -22.75
C ARG A 152 -10.66 20.52 -21.67
N GLY A 153 -9.88 21.59 -21.73
CA GLY A 153 -9.95 22.71 -20.80
C GLY A 153 -9.20 22.49 -19.49
N LEU A 154 -8.35 21.46 -19.41
CA LEU A 154 -7.51 21.23 -18.24
C LEU A 154 -6.26 22.09 -18.30
N HIS A 155 -5.89 22.68 -17.16
CA HIS A 155 -4.56 23.26 -17.00
C HIS A 155 -3.57 22.11 -16.72
N VAL A 156 -2.56 21.91 -17.57
CA VAL A 156 -1.63 20.77 -17.42
C VAL A 156 -0.28 21.26 -16.92
N VAL A 157 0.13 20.76 -15.76
CA VAL A 157 1.45 21.00 -15.15
C VAL A 157 2.32 19.76 -15.36
N GLU A 158 3.33 19.89 -16.22
CA GLU A 158 4.26 18.81 -16.56
C GLU A 158 5.50 18.87 -15.68
N MET A 159 5.88 17.74 -15.09
CA MET A 159 7.05 17.61 -14.23
C MET A 159 7.96 16.50 -14.74
N TRP A 160 9.15 16.86 -15.21
CA TRP A 160 10.11 15.88 -15.73
C TRP A 160 11.04 15.39 -14.62
N GLU A 161 11.29 14.08 -14.61
CA GLU A 161 12.12 13.43 -13.59
C GLU A 161 13.52 14.05 -13.47
N CYS A 162 14.17 14.40 -14.58
CA CYS A 162 15.50 14.99 -14.54
C CYS A 162 15.51 16.43 -14.00
N ASP A 163 14.44 17.19 -14.23
CA ASP A 163 14.34 18.55 -13.74
C ASP A 163 14.04 18.53 -12.23
N MET A 164 13.16 17.64 -11.79
CA MET A 164 12.95 17.33 -10.37
C MET A 164 14.26 16.90 -9.67
N LYS A 165 15.06 16.03 -10.30
CA LYS A 165 16.37 15.62 -9.74
C LYS A 165 17.35 16.79 -9.59
N LYS A 166 17.30 17.78 -10.48
CA LYS A 166 18.12 19.00 -10.36
C LYS A 166 17.59 19.91 -9.26
N GLU A 167 16.27 20.06 -9.14
CA GLU A 167 15.65 20.82 -8.04
C GLU A 167 16.06 20.25 -6.68
N LEU A 168 16.02 18.92 -6.52
CA LEU A 168 16.46 18.24 -5.31
C LEU A 168 17.94 18.47 -4.93
N GLN A 169 18.78 18.93 -5.87
CA GLN A 169 20.17 19.29 -5.58
C GLN A 169 20.34 20.70 -5.03
N HIS A 170 19.34 21.56 -5.21
CA HIS A 170 19.39 22.98 -4.86
C HIS A 170 18.38 23.38 -3.78
N ASP A 171 17.31 22.60 -3.62
CA ASP A 171 16.25 22.80 -2.63
C ASP A 171 16.39 21.75 -1.52
N GLU A 172 17.03 22.15 -0.42
CA GLU A 172 17.25 21.28 0.75
C GLU A 172 15.93 20.93 1.46
N ASP A 173 14.93 21.81 1.44
CA ASP A 173 13.62 21.55 2.05
C ASP A 173 12.90 20.42 1.30
N MET A 174 12.89 20.50 -0.03
CA MET A 174 12.34 19.45 -0.87
C MET A 174 13.09 18.12 -0.70
N LYS A 175 14.41 18.18 -0.57
CA LYS A 175 15.24 16.99 -0.37
C LYS A 175 14.94 16.31 0.97
N GLN A 176 14.89 17.07 2.06
CA GLN A 176 14.53 16.55 3.37
C GLN A 176 13.14 15.90 3.36
N TYR A 177 12.15 16.59 2.75
CA TYR A 177 10.81 16.02 2.58
C TYR A 177 10.84 14.69 1.82
N PHE A 178 11.61 14.60 0.74
CA PHE A 178 11.71 13.36 -0.03
C PHE A 178 12.38 12.22 0.73
N GLU A 179 13.35 12.52 1.60
CA GLU A 179 14.00 11.51 2.45
C GLU A 179 13.06 11.01 3.55
N ASP A 180 12.29 11.91 4.17
CA ASP A 180 11.36 11.60 5.26
C ASP A 180 10.04 10.98 4.77
N TYR A 181 9.63 11.25 3.53
CA TYR A 181 8.37 10.77 2.99
C TYR A 181 8.41 9.26 2.72
N ASP A 182 7.75 8.51 3.61
CA ASP A 182 7.59 7.06 3.47
C ASP A 182 6.38 6.71 2.59
N VAL A 183 6.67 6.05 1.47
CA VAL A 183 5.68 5.65 0.49
C VAL A 183 5.13 4.29 0.91
N VAL A 184 4.34 4.24 1.98
CA VAL A 184 3.78 3.00 2.53
C VAL A 184 2.81 2.35 1.55
N ASP A 185 3.13 1.17 1.03
CA ASP A 185 2.21 0.44 0.16
C ASP A 185 0.95 0.00 0.92
N PRO A 186 -0.21 -0.08 0.24
CA PRO A 186 -1.40 -0.65 0.85
C PRO A 186 -1.07 -2.00 1.47
N LEU A 187 -1.56 -2.21 2.70
CA LEU A 187 -1.39 -3.49 3.39
C LEU A 187 -1.90 -4.62 2.50
N GLU A 188 -1.00 -5.52 2.10
CA GLU A 188 -1.40 -6.73 1.42
C GLU A 188 -1.90 -7.73 2.49
N PRO A 189 -3.20 -8.08 2.54
CA PRO A 189 -3.72 -8.94 3.58
C PRO A 189 -3.04 -10.33 3.59
N ARG A 190 -2.50 -10.75 2.44
CA ARG A 190 -1.76 -12.00 2.32
C ARG A 190 -0.47 -11.99 3.13
N HIS A 191 0.21 -10.84 3.25
CA HIS A 191 1.41 -10.68 4.08
C HIS A 191 1.15 -10.98 5.56
N ALA A 192 -0.08 -10.79 6.05
CA ALA A 192 -0.44 -11.17 7.42
C ALA A 192 -0.35 -12.68 7.70
N PHE A 193 -0.39 -13.54 6.67
CA PHE A 193 -0.17 -14.98 6.81
C PHE A 193 1.32 -15.37 6.80
N TYR A 194 2.20 -14.44 6.43
CA TYR A 194 3.66 -14.63 6.39
C TYR A 194 4.30 -13.95 7.60
N GLY A 195 4.17 -14.60 8.75
CA GLY A 195 4.88 -14.28 9.98
C GLY A 195 5.13 -15.59 10.71
N GLY A 196 6.33 -15.78 11.27
CA GLY A 196 6.69 -17.02 11.95
C GLY A 196 5.59 -17.45 12.92
N ARG A 197 5.16 -18.72 12.82
CA ARG A 197 4.10 -19.25 13.69
C ARG A 197 4.60 -19.24 15.14
N THR A 198 4.11 -18.31 15.96
CA THR A 198 4.31 -18.39 17.40
C THR A 198 3.37 -19.45 17.95
N ASN A 199 3.86 -20.68 18.04
CA ASN A 199 3.12 -21.78 18.63
C ASN A 199 3.15 -21.64 20.16
N ALA A 200 2.02 -21.89 20.83
CA ALA A 200 1.96 -21.90 22.30
C ALA A 200 2.43 -23.24 22.89
N THR A 201 3.14 -24.06 22.09
CA THR A 201 3.63 -25.37 22.49
C THR A 201 5.10 -25.29 22.87
N LYS A 202 5.42 -25.73 24.08
CA LYS A 202 6.78 -26.01 24.52
C LYS A 202 7.00 -27.52 24.45
N LEU A 203 7.93 -28.00 23.63
CA LEU A 203 8.18 -29.44 23.43
C LEU A 203 8.65 -30.14 24.72
N PHE A 204 9.29 -29.39 25.62
CA PHE A 204 9.79 -29.89 26.88
C PHE A 204 9.62 -28.84 27.98
N HIS A 205 9.00 -29.21 29.09
CA HIS A 205 8.90 -28.37 30.27
C HIS A 205 9.17 -29.21 31.51
N GLU A 206 10.21 -28.85 32.24
CA GLU A 206 10.44 -29.32 33.60
C GLU A 206 9.57 -28.49 34.55
N CYS A 207 8.71 -29.15 35.34
CA CYS A 207 7.85 -28.50 36.32
C CYS A 207 8.67 -27.98 37.50
N LYS A 208 8.35 -26.78 37.98
CA LYS A 208 8.74 -26.32 39.32
C LYS A 208 7.87 -26.96 40.40
N GLU A 209 8.26 -26.82 41.68
CA GLU A 209 7.56 -27.44 42.83
C GLU A 209 6.07 -27.05 42.94
N ASP A 210 5.66 -25.92 42.35
CA ASP A 210 4.31 -25.37 42.33
C ASP A 210 3.53 -25.64 41.02
N GLU A 211 4.14 -26.29 40.03
CA GLU A 211 3.55 -26.52 38.71
C GLU A 211 3.10 -27.97 38.52
N LYS A 212 1.97 -28.17 37.83
CA LYS A 212 1.45 -29.51 37.48
C LYS A 212 1.11 -29.59 36.00
N ILE A 213 1.72 -30.52 35.27
CA ILE A 213 1.34 -30.84 33.89
C ILE A 213 0.07 -31.70 33.91
N ARG A 214 -0.92 -31.32 33.12
CA ARG A 214 -2.15 -32.11 32.90
C ARG A 214 -2.18 -32.62 31.46
N HIS A 215 -2.46 -33.90 31.29
CA HIS A 215 -2.67 -34.50 29.98
C HIS A 215 -4.14 -34.37 29.59
N VAL A 216 -4.40 -33.81 28.40
CA VAL A 216 -5.74 -33.81 27.81
C VAL A 216 -5.82 -35.03 26.88
N VAL A 217 -6.65 -36.00 27.24
CA VAL A 217 -6.91 -37.19 26.41
C VAL A 217 -8.28 -37.00 25.76
N SER A 218 -8.29 -36.71 24.46
CA SER A 218 -9.52 -36.71 23.65
C SER A 218 -9.89 -38.16 23.35
N ALA A 219 -10.88 -38.70 24.05
CA ALA A 219 -11.47 -39.98 23.67
C ALA A 219 -12.26 -39.81 22.34
N PRO A 220 -12.04 -40.67 21.32
CA PRO A 220 -12.86 -40.63 20.13
C PRO A 220 -14.31 -40.99 20.50
N LYS A 221 -15.26 -40.19 20.01
CA LYS A 221 -16.69 -40.51 20.05
C LYS A 221 -17.04 -41.55 18.99
#